data_AF-A0A1B6PIH7-F1
#
_entry.id   AF-A0A1B6PIH7-F1
#
_cell.length_a   1.000
_cell.length_b   1.000
_cell.length_c   1.000
_cell.angle_alpha   90.00
_cell.angle_beta   90.00
_cell.angle_gamma   90.00
#
_symmetry.space_group_name_H-M   'P 1'
#
loop_
_entity.id
_entity.type
_entity.pdbx_description
1 polymer ?
#
loop_
_entity_poly.entity_id
_entity_poly.type
_entity_poly.pdbx_seq_one_letter_code
_entity_poly.pdbx_strand_id
1 'polypeptide(L)'
;MEFFHDRTHVRLRSRADASLYLHADEDGWRVSLSPHRASLNTAWAVHLLRDPDTGANYVLLHSAAYGRYLGVRMDYDDAPQEGHPVGVVRVVQCVYNTPLQPGIMWEVLGAADGGGGVLLRQPVNQEPNEQLALHYTVEVIPPRPAPPQLPDQTPNGVAPVLLRRMIRYIRADNSGIFILARRGTLQFDGRSLHFLIGELANELDDNFNNITLCARAGFLGRVTPLVVDLPLSEETMDIVVLTTGSAAAMELQHPDIDAA
;
A
#
# COMPACT_ATOMS: atom_id res chain seq x y z
N MET A 1 -19.54 -7.31 -7.82
CA MET A 1 -18.34 -7.01 -7.01
C MET A 1 -18.17 -8.05 -5.90
N GLU A 2 -18.27 -9.33 -6.21
CA GLU A 2 -18.35 -10.39 -5.19
C GLU A 2 -17.02 -10.65 -4.47
N PHE A 3 -15.90 -10.16 -5.02
CA PHE A 3 -14.55 -10.38 -4.47
C PHE A 3 -13.92 -9.15 -3.79
N PHE A 4 -14.52 -7.96 -3.96
CA PHE A 4 -13.97 -6.70 -3.44
C PHE A 4 -14.85 -6.18 -2.32
N HIS A 5 -14.62 -6.67 -1.11
CA HIS A 5 -15.25 -6.16 0.09
C HIS A 5 -14.34 -5.14 0.77
N ASP A 6 -14.90 -4.05 1.28
CA ASP A 6 -14.08 -3.02 1.91
C ASP A 6 -13.26 -3.58 3.07
N ARG A 7 -12.00 -3.13 3.17
CA ARG A 7 -10.97 -3.57 4.14
C ARG A 7 -10.45 -5.01 3.95
N THR A 8 -11.06 -5.82 3.09
CA THR A 8 -10.53 -7.18 2.83
C THR A 8 -9.22 -7.15 2.07
N HIS A 9 -8.41 -8.19 2.24
CA HIS A 9 -7.15 -8.36 1.53
C HIS A 9 -7.34 -9.32 0.37
N VAL A 10 -6.70 -9.00 -0.76
CA VAL A 10 -6.75 -9.80 -1.98
C VAL A 10 -5.36 -9.93 -2.60
N ARG A 11 -5.18 -10.96 -3.42
CA ARG A 11 -4.10 -11.07 -4.41
C ARG A 11 -4.69 -10.97 -5.80
N LEU A 12 -3.92 -10.37 -6.70
CA LEU A 12 -4.26 -10.27 -8.11
C LEU A 12 -3.32 -11.18 -8.89
N ARG A 13 -3.84 -12.34 -9.32
CA ARG A 13 -3.09 -13.32 -10.11
C ARG A 13 -3.22 -13.01 -11.59
N SER A 14 -2.09 -12.91 -12.30
CA SER A 14 -2.08 -12.58 -13.73
C SER A 14 -2.83 -13.63 -14.54
N ARG A 15 -3.67 -13.17 -15.48
CA ARG A 15 -4.33 -14.06 -16.45
C ARG A 15 -3.40 -14.46 -17.61
N ALA A 16 -2.39 -13.63 -17.91
CA ALA A 16 -1.40 -13.92 -18.93
C ALA A 16 -0.40 -15.00 -18.48
N ASP A 17 -0.10 -15.02 -17.18
CA ASP A 17 0.74 -16.03 -16.55
C ASP A 17 0.22 -16.32 -15.14
N ALA A 18 -0.46 -17.45 -14.99
CA ALA A 18 -1.09 -17.84 -13.72
C ALA A 18 -0.07 -18.18 -12.61
N SER A 19 1.23 -18.24 -12.91
CA SER A 19 2.27 -18.39 -11.89
C SER A 19 2.64 -17.07 -11.20
N LEU A 20 2.16 -15.93 -11.72
CA LEU A 20 2.57 -14.60 -11.29
C LEU A 20 1.44 -13.81 -10.61
N TYR A 21 1.83 -13.03 -9.61
CA TYR A 21 0.96 -12.16 -8.82
C TYR A 21 1.44 -10.71 -8.88
N LEU A 22 0.49 -9.77 -8.85
CA LEU A 22 0.77 -8.35 -8.78
C LEU A 22 1.52 -8.03 -7.49
N HIS A 23 2.69 -7.44 -7.62
CA HIS A 23 3.66 -7.23 -6.56
C HIS A 23 4.00 -5.74 -6.42
N ALA A 24 3.83 -5.19 -5.22
CA ALA A 24 4.33 -3.89 -4.83
C ALA A 24 5.83 -4.00 -4.54
N ASP A 25 6.69 -3.42 -5.38
CA ASP A 25 8.12 -3.54 -5.20
C ASP A 25 8.59 -2.84 -3.91
N GLU A 26 9.68 -3.36 -3.34
CA GLU A 26 10.24 -2.82 -2.09
C GLU A 26 10.74 -1.38 -2.21
N ASP A 27 10.94 -0.86 -3.41
CA ASP A 27 11.35 0.54 -3.65
C ASP A 27 10.23 1.55 -3.32
N GLY A 28 9.01 1.08 -3.03
CA GLY A 28 7.86 1.93 -2.73
C GLY A 28 7.34 2.70 -3.95
N TRP A 29 7.80 2.39 -5.15
CA TRP A 29 7.39 3.08 -6.38
C TRP A 29 6.92 2.13 -7.46
N ARG A 30 7.64 1.05 -7.74
CA ARG A 30 7.32 0.15 -8.87
C ARG A 30 6.27 -0.88 -8.49
N VAL A 31 5.58 -1.37 -9.51
CA VAL A 31 4.71 -2.53 -9.42
C VAL A 31 5.15 -3.51 -10.49
N SER A 32 5.38 -4.75 -10.07
CA SER A 32 5.87 -5.83 -10.93
C SER A 32 4.99 -7.07 -10.79
N LEU A 33 5.38 -8.14 -11.48
CA LEU A 33 4.79 -9.46 -11.34
C LEU A 33 5.80 -10.38 -10.66
N SER A 34 5.38 -11.07 -9.60
CA SER A 34 6.25 -11.95 -8.80
C SER A 34 5.65 -13.35 -8.67
N PRO A 35 6.48 -14.41 -8.71
CA PRO A 35 6.02 -15.77 -8.41
C PRO A 35 5.83 -16.01 -6.90
N HIS A 36 6.27 -15.09 -6.04
CA HIS A 36 6.24 -15.24 -4.59
C HIS A 36 4.86 -14.93 -4.01
N ARG A 37 3.95 -15.91 -4.08
CA ARG A 37 2.57 -15.79 -3.59
C ARG A 37 2.48 -15.41 -2.09
N ALA A 38 3.28 -16.05 -1.24
CA ALA A 38 3.27 -15.85 0.22
C ALA A 38 4.14 -14.64 0.62
N SER A 39 3.76 -13.44 0.18
CA SER A 39 4.44 -12.19 0.52
C SER A 39 3.42 -11.09 0.82
N LEU A 40 3.74 -10.19 1.74
CA LEU A 40 2.93 -8.98 1.99
C LEU A 40 2.92 -8.04 0.79
N ASN A 41 3.99 -8.06 -0.02
CA ASN A 41 4.09 -7.25 -1.22
C ASN A 41 3.15 -7.71 -2.34
N THR A 42 2.62 -8.94 -2.29
CA THR A 42 1.57 -9.40 -3.22
C THR A 42 0.16 -9.26 -2.67
N ALA A 43 0.02 -8.79 -1.43
CA ALA A 43 -1.26 -8.58 -0.76
C ALA A 43 -1.70 -7.11 -0.89
N TRP A 44 -2.96 -6.93 -1.29
CA TRP A 44 -3.58 -5.62 -1.50
C TRP A 44 -4.85 -5.52 -0.69
N ALA A 45 -4.95 -4.51 0.16
CA ALA A 45 -6.16 -4.18 0.89
C ALA A 45 -7.11 -3.36 0.00
N VAL A 46 -8.37 -3.76 0.02
CA VAL A 46 -9.45 -3.16 -0.76
C VAL A 46 -9.98 -1.93 -0.02
N HIS A 47 -10.04 -0.81 -0.74
CA HIS A 47 -10.64 0.43 -0.29
C HIS A 47 -11.72 0.85 -1.30
N LEU A 48 -12.99 0.68 -0.92
CA LEU A 48 -14.12 1.08 -1.75
C LEU A 48 -14.38 2.58 -1.63
N LEU A 49 -14.45 3.26 -2.77
CA LEU A 49 -14.72 4.69 -2.88
C LEU A 49 -15.98 4.91 -3.71
N ARG A 50 -16.94 5.67 -3.17
CA ARG A 50 -18.14 6.08 -3.92
C ARG A 50 -18.05 7.56 -4.22
N ASP A 51 -18.26 7.90 -5.48
CA ASP A 51 -18.40 9.27 -5.93
C ASP A 51 -19.75 9.83 -5.46
N PRO A 52 -19.75 10.88 -4.62
CA PRO A 52 -20.98 11.45 -4.10
C PRO A 52 -21.83 12.15 -5.16
N ASP A 53 -21.20 12.65 -6.24
CA ASP A 53 -21.88 13.45 -7.27
C ASP A 53 -22.47 12.56 -8.36
N THR A 54 -21.69 11.59 -8.84
CA THR A 54 -22.14 10.68 -9.91
C THR A 54 -22.77 9.39 -9.38
N GLY A 55 -22.53 9.05 -8.11
CA GLY A 55 -22.92 7.78 -7.51
C GLY A 55 -22.08 6.59 -7.97
N ALA A 56 -21.05 6.80 -8.81
CA ALA A 56 -20.16 5.77 -9.31
C ALA A 56 -19.34 5.14 -8.18
N ASN A 57 -19.03 3.84 -8.32
CA ASN A 57 -18.23 3.10 -7.34
C ASN A 57 -16.89 2.74 -7.95
N TYR A 58 -15.83 2.99 -7.19
CA TYR A 58 -14.45 2.73 -7.54
C TYR A 58 -13.80 1.85 -6.49
N VAL A 59 -12.84 1.05 -6.94
CA VAL A 59 -11.96 0.28 -6.07
C VAL A 59 -10.60 0.95 -6.08
N LEU A 60 -10.11 1.25 -4.88
CA LEU A 60 -8.72 1.57 -4.61
C LEU A 60 -8.06 0.33 -4.00
N LEU A 61 -6.81 0.07 -4.33
CA LEU A 61 -6.03 -1.04 -3.79
C LEU A 61 -4.78 -0.48 -3.15
N HIS A 62 -4.56 -0.72 -1.86
CA HIS A 62 -3.33 -0.31 -1.20
C HIS A 62 -2.52 -1.51 -0.73
N SER A 63 -1.20 -1.44 -0.89
CA SER A 63 -0.26 -2.47 -0.49
C SER A 63 -0.38 -2.76 1.00
N ALA A 64 -0.48 -4.04 1.37
CA ALA A 64 -0.49 -4.46 2.76
C ALA A 64 0.88 -4.30 3.44
N ALA A 65 1.97 -4.16 2.67
CA ALA A 65 3.31 -3.96 3.21
C ALA A 65 3.54 -2.51 3.67
N TYR A 66 3.18 -1.53 2.83
CA TYR A 66 3.57 -0.12 3.05
C TYR A 66 2.43 0.90 2.85
N GLY A 67 1.21 0.44 2.58
CA GLY A 67 0.00 1.28 2.50
C GLY A 67 -0.12 2.18 1.27
N ARG A 68 0.82 2.09 0.31
CA ARG A 68 0.76 2.84 -0.95
C ARG A 68 -0.24 2.23 -1.93
N TYR A 69 -0.89 3.08 -2.72
CA TYR A 69 -1.99 2.70 -3.60
C TYR A 69 -1.50 2.27 -4.98
N LEU A 70 -2.08 1.20 -5.52
CA LEU A 70 -1.93 0.82 -6.92
C LEU A 70 -2.49 1.94 -7.80
N GLY A 71 -1.62 2.52 -8.60
CA GLY A 71 -1.98 3.59 -9.49
C GLY A 71 -1.29 3.53 -10.82
N VAL A 72 -1.59 4.54 -11.63
CA VAL A 72 -1.06 4.74 -12.96
C VAL A 72 -0.47 6.13 -13.02
N ARG A 73 0.74 6.24 -13.58
CA ARG A 73 1.37 7.51 -13.88
C ARG A 73 1.78 7.55 -15.34
N MET A 74 1.60 8.71 -15.96
CA MET A 74 2.16 9.01 -17.27
C MET A 74 3.56 9.56 -17.06
N ASP A 75 4.56 8.88 -17.61
CA ASP A 75 5.90 9.43 -17.74
C ASP A 75 6.02 10.03 -19.15
N TYR A 76 6.36 11.32 -19.22
CA TYR A 76 6.76 11.95 -20.47
C TYR A 76 8.28 11.86 -20.55
N ASP A 77 8.82 11.35 -21.66
CA ASP A 77 10.28 11.31 -21.85
C ASP A 77 10.82 12.75 -21.86
N ASP A 78 11.92 13.00 -21.13
CA ASP A 78 12.52 14.34 -20.91
C ASP A 78 13.21 14.92 -22.17
N ALA A 79 13.01 14.34 -23.36
CA ALA A 79 13.58 14.84 -24.62
C ALA A 79 12.54 14.89 -25.74
N PRO A 80 12.18 16.09 -26.24
CA PRO A 80 11.39 16.20 -27.45
C PRO A 80 12.29 15.87 -28.66
N GLN A 81 12.30 14.61 -29.10
CA GLN A 81 12.65 14.32 -30.49
C GLN A 81 11.43 14.65 -31.34
N GLU A 82 11.64 15.38 -32.44
CA GLU A 82 10.60 15.85 -33.35
C GLU A 82 9.55 14.76 -33.64
N GLY A 83 8.40 14.90 -32.99
CA GLY A 83 7.34 13.90 -32.87
C GLY A 83 6.58 14.12 -31.58
N HIS A 84 5.27 13.88 -31.57
CA HIS A 84 4.46 14.03 -30.36
C HIS A 84 5.06 13.18 -29.22
N PRO A 85 5.25 13.74 -28.01
CA PRO A 85 5.77 12.95 -26.89
C PRO A 85 4.82 11.79 -26.62
N VAL A 86 5.29 10.56 -26.85
CA VAL A 86 4.55 9.34 -26.51
C VAL A 86 4.70 9.15 -25.02
N GLY A 87 3.70 9.56 -24.25
CA GLY A 87 3.64 9.30 -22.82
C GLY A 87 3.58 7.80 -22.57
N VAL A 88 4.48 7.25 -21.75
CA VAL A 88 4.42 5.84 -21.36
C VAL A 88 3.62 5.74 -20.07
N VAL A 89 2.51 5.02 -20.15
CA VAL A 89 1.68 4.67 -19.00
C VAL A 89 2.41 3.62 -18.17
N ARG A 90 2.67 3.89 -16.89
CA ARG A 90 3.26 2.92 -15.96
C ARG A 90 2.35 2.66 -14.77
N VAL A 91 2.27 1.40 -14.36
CA VAL A 91 1.65 1.00 -13.10
C VAL A 91 2.67 1.20 -11.97
N VAL A 92 2.28 1.95 -10.95
CA VAL A 92 3.16 2.42 -9.88
C VAL A 92 2.43 2.42 -8.52
N GLN A 93 3.19 2.66 -7.46
CA GLN A 93 2.72 2.85 -6.10
C GLN A 93 2.60 4.36 -5.78
N CYS A 94 1.39 4.81 -5.48
CA CYS A 94 1.01 6.20 -5.29
C CYS A 94 0.59 6.51 -3.85
N VAL A 95 0.64 7.79 -3.49
CA VAL A 95 -0.04 8.33 -2.30
C VAL A 95 -1.48 8.74 -2.64
N TYR A 96 -2.36 8.76 -1.65
CA TYR A 96 -3.75 9.20 -1.80
C TYR A 96 -3.96 10.55 -1.09
N ASN A 97 -4.07 11.64 -1.85
CA ASN A 97 -4.13 13.00 -1.30
C ASN A 97 -5.38 13.79 -1.70
N THR A 98 -5.98 13.48 -2.84
CA THR A 98 -7.12 14.23 -3.38
C THR A 98 -8.36 13.33 -3.42
N PRO A 99 -9.54 13.76 -2.96
CA PRO A 99 -10.76 12.98 -3.17
C PRO A 99 -10.96 12.70 -4.67
N LEU A 100 -11.46 11.52 -5.03
CA LEU A 100 -11.63 11.11 -6.42
C LEU A 100 -10.35 11.29 -7.29
N GLN A 101 -9.18 10.91 -6.76
CA GLN A 101 -7.90 10.97 -7.48
C GLN A 101 -7.85 9.93 -8.62
N PRO A 102 -7.95 10.34 -9.90
CA PRO A 102 -8.20 9.41 -11.00
C PRO A 102 -7.13 8.33 -11.14
N GLY A 103 -5.85 8.70 -11.01
CA GLY A 103 -4.72 7.80 -11.25
C GLY A 103 -4.57 6.65 -10.24
N ILE A 104 -5.44 6.52 -9.24
CA ILE A 104 -5.49 5.36 -8.33
C ILE A 104 -6.86 4.68 -8.30
N MET A 105 -7.84 5.22 -9.04
CA MET A 105 -9.21 4.73 -9.08
C MET A 105 -9.35 3.65 -10.14
N TRP A 106 -9.94 2.52 -9.75
CA TRP A 106 -10.17 1.41 -10.66
C TRP A 106 -11.66 1.08 -10.74
N GLU A 107 -12.17 1.03 -11.96
CA GLU A 107 -13.43 0.37 -12.25
C GLU A 107 -13.18 -1.13 -12.38
N VAL A 108 -14.01 -1.93 -11.72
CA VAL A 108 -13.91 -3.39 -11.75
C VAL A 108 -15.04 -3.94 -12.61
N LEU A 109 -14.67 -4.52 -13.75
CA LEU A 109 -15.61 -5.21 -14.64
C LEU A 109 -15.39 -6.72 -14.52
N GLY A 110 -16.47 -7.50 -14.48
CA GLY A 110 -16.36 -8.95 -14.58
C GLY A 110 -15.87 -9.35 -15.96
N ALA A 111 -14.96 -10.30 -16.06
CA ALA A 111 -14.54 -10.84 -17.34
C ALA A 111 -15.74 -11.53 -18.03
N ALA A 112 -15.97 -11.18 -19.29
CA ALA A 112 -17.10 -11.72 -20.08
C ALA A 112 -16.98 -13.23 -20.37
N ASP A 113 -15.82 -13.83 -20.10
CA ASP A 113 -15.52 -15.24 -20.37
C ASP A 113 -16.04 -16.21 -19.31
N GLY A 114 -16.68 -15.71 -18.23
CA GLY A 114 -17.21 -16.53 -17.15
C GLY A 114 -16.14 -17.24 -16.31
N GLY A 115 -14.84 -16.95 -16.55
CA GLY A 115 -13.71 -17.61 -15.89
C GLY A 115 -13.34 -17.02 -14.53
N GLY A 116 -14.23 -16.25 -13.90
CA GLY A 116 -14.00 -15.59 -12.61
C GLY A 116 -12.94 -14.47 -12.65
N GLY A 117 -12.49 -14.07 -13.84
CA GLY A 117 -11.55 -12.97 -14.00
C GLY A 117 -12.18 -11.60 -13.76
N VAL A 118 -11.35 -10.64 -13.41
CA VAL A 118 -11.72 -9.23 -13.31
C VAL A 118 -10.83 -8.39 -14.20
N LEU A 119 -11.42 -7.35 -14.76
CA LEU A 119 -10.75 -6.31 -15.50
C LEU A 119 -10.71 -5.05 -14.64
N LEU A 120 -9.50 -4.57 -14.34
CA LEU A 120 -9.28 -3.28 -13.71
C LEU A 120 -9.03 -2.23 -14.81
N ARG A 121 -9.88 -1.20 -14.84
CA ARG A 121 -9.82 -0.12 -15.83
C ARG A 121 -9.74 1.24 -15.14
N GLN A 122 -8.93 2.15 -15.70
CA GLN A 122 -8.90 3.55 -15.29
C GLN A 122 -10.10 4.33 -15.85
N PRO A 123 -10.78 5.19 -15.06
CA PRO A 123 -11.97 5.91 -15.51
C PRO A 123 -11.69 7.02 -16.54
N VAL A 124 -10.45 7.51 -16.68
CA VAL A 124 -10.11 8.76 -17.40
C VAL A 124 -9.34 8.55 -18.72
N ASN A 125 -9.47 7.40 -19.38
CA ASN A 125 -8.96 7.25 -20.76
C ASN A 125 -10.13 7.28 -21.74
N GLN A 126 -10.44 8.48 -22.24
CA GLN A 126 -11.50 8.72 -23.25
C GLN A 126 -11.09 8.32 -24.66
N GLU A 127 -9.79 8.12 -24.93
CA GLU A 127 -9.30 7.61 -26.20
C GLU A 127 -9.27 6.07 -26.18
N PRO A 128 -10.07 5.38 -27.02
CA PRO A 128 -10.30 3.94 -26.93
C PRO A 128 -9.05 3.07 -27.16
N ASN A 129 -7.98 3.61 -27.73
CA ASN A 129 -6.77 2.85 -28.08
C ASN A 129 -5.69 2.83 -26.98
N GLU A 130 -5.87 3.59 -25.88
CA GLU A 130 -4.88 3.69 -24.79
C GLU A 130 -5.48 3.33 -23.42
N GLN A 131 -6.61 2.61 -23.37
CA GLN A 131 -7.16 2.13 -22.10
C GLN A 131 -6.25 1.05 -21.50
N LEU A 132 -5.51 1.41 -20.44
CA LEU A 132 -4.80 0.44 -19.63
C LEU A 132 -5.84 -0.44 -18.93
N ALA A 133 -5.90 -1.68 -19.36
CA ALA A 133 -6.84 -2.69 -18.91
C ALA A 133 -6.04 -3.86 -18.34
N LEU A 134 -6.11 -4.07 -17.02
CA LEU A 134 -5.37 -5.13 -16.35
C LEU A 134 -6.28 -6.33 -16.06
N HIS A 135 -5.90 -7.49 -16.60
CA HIS A 135 -6.67 -8.73 -16.47
C HIS A 135 -6.11 -9.62 -15.36
N TYR A 136 -6.87 -9.83 -14.30
CA TYR A 136 -6.48 -10.63 -13.15
C TYR A 136 -7.54 -11.63 -12.72
N THR A 137 -7.13 -12.66 -11.98
CA THR A 137 -8.02 -13.43 -11.11
C THR A 137 -7.84 -12.92 -9.68
N VAL A 138 -8.93 -12.73 -8.95
CA VAL A 138 -8.87 -12.26 -7.55
C VAL A 138 -8.84 -13.47 -6.63
N GLU A 139 -7.83 -13.54 -5.78
CA GLU A 139 -7.76 -14.51 -4.67
C GLU A 139 -7.96 -13.74 -3.36
N VAL A 140 -9.01 -14.05 -2.60
CA VAL A 140 -9.24 -13.43 -1.29
C VAL A 140 -8.25 -14.00 -0.28
N ILE A 141 -7.59 -13.12 0.48
CA ILE A 141 -6.70 -13.50 1.57
C ILE A 141 -7.50 -13.41 2.88
N PRO A 142 -7.62 -14.51 3.65
CA PRO A 142 -8.31 -14.46 4.93
C PRO A 142 -7.56 -13.54 5.91
N PRO A 143 -8.28 -12.90 6.85
CA PRO A 143 -7.64 -12.14 7.92
C PRO A 143 -6.93 -13.09 8.87
N ARG A 144 -5.74 -12.68 9.33
CA ARG A 144 -5.00 -13.39 10.37
C ARG A 144 -5.71 -13.21 11.72
N PRO A 145 -5.82 -14.27 12.55
CA PRO A 145 -6.47 -14.17 13.86
C PRO A 145 -5.68 -13.35 14.89
N ALA A 146 -4.38 -13.20 14.70
CA ALA A 146 -3.50 -12.42 15.56
C ALA A 146 -2.50 -11.61 14.72
N PRO A 147 -2.00 -10.47 15.23
CA PRO A 147 -0.93 -9.74 14.56
C PRO A 147 0.28 -10.65 14.29
N PRO A 148 0.94 -10.50 13.12
CA PRO A 148 2.16 -11.23 12.81
C PRO A 148 3.27 -10.90 13.82
N GLN A 149 4.21 -11.82 13.97
CA GLN A 149 5.46 -11.53 14.68
C GLN A 149 6.21 -10.44 13.91
N LEU A 150 6.71 -9.44 14.65
CA LEU A 150 7.53 -8.39 14.08
C LEU A 150 8.89 -8.95 13.66
N PRO A 151 9.55 -8.36 12.67
CA PRO A 151 10.89 -8.76 12.27
C PRO A 151 11.84 -8.67 13.46
N ASP A 152 12.61 -9.73 13.68
CA ASP A 152 13.74 -9.70 14.61
C ASP A 152 14.79 -8.69 14.10
N GLN A 153 15.68 -8.28 15.00
CA GLN A 153 16.82 -7.45 14.62
C GLN A 153 17.62 -8.13 13.51
N THR A 154 17.99 -7.38 12.47
CA THR A 154 18.90 -7.87 11.43
C THR A 154 20.19 -8.37 12.09
N PRO A 155 20.67 -9.60 11.77
CA PRO A 155 21.83 -10.18 12.42
C PRO A 155 23.07 -9.27 12.34
N ASN A 156 23.83 -9.20 13.43
CA ASN A 156 25.14 -8.55 13.46
C ASN A 156 26.05 -9.14 12.37
N GLY A 157 26.56 -8.30 11.46
CA GLY A 157 27.52 -8.71 10.41
C GLY A 157 27.02 -8.54 8.97
N VAL A 158 25.75 -8.21 8.75
CA VAL A 158 25.28 -7.72 7.45
C VAL A 158 25.68 -6.24 7.32
N ALA A 159 26.34 -5.88 6.22
CA ALA A 159 26.67 -4.49 5.95
C ALA A 159 25.38 -3.64 5.99
N PRO A 160 25.33 -2.56 6.80
CA PRO A 160 24.13 -1.76 6.91
C PRO A 160 23.79 -1.17 5.54
N VAL A 161 22.55 -1.35 5.10
CA VAL A 161 22.05 -0.61 3.94
C VAL A 161 21.96 0.85 4.38
N LEU A 162 22.81 1.71 3.81
CA LEU A 162 22.84 3.14 4.09
C LEU A 162 21.67 3.82 3.35
N LEU A 163 20.46 3.63 3.86
CA LEU A 163 19.28 4.38 3.42
C LEU A 163 18.96 5.44 4.44
N ARG A 164 18.77 6.68 3.97
CA ARG A 164 18.38 7.79 4.83
C ARG A 164 17.02 8.31 4.44
N ARG A 165 16.08 8.38 5.39
CA ARG A 165 14.75 8.94 5.12
C ARG A 165 14.24 9.83 6.25
N MET A 166 13.40 10.79 5.90
CA MET A 166 12.63 11.54 6.89
C MET A 166 11.40 10.71 7.29
N ILE A 167 11.17 10.56 8.58
CA ILE A 167 9.92 10.02 9.13
C ILE A 167 9.11 11.19 9.67
N ARG A 168 7.89 11.37 9.16
CA ARG A 168 6.90 12.27 9.77
C ARG A 168 5.94 11.41 10.56
N TYR A 169 5.84 11.66 11.86
CA TYR A 169 5.00 10.84 12.73
C TYR A 169 3.91 11.65 13.41
N ILE A 170 2.82 10.97 13.76
CA ILE A 170 1.74 11.52 14.57
C ILE A 170 1.14 10.46 15.49
N ARG A 171 0.98 10.78 16.77
CA ARG A 171 0.27 9.91 17.73
C ARG A 171 -1.23 10.05 17.57
N ALA A 172 -1.95 8.94 17.57
CA ALA A 172 -3.40 8.91 17.73
C ALA A 172 -3.81 8.56 19.15
N ASP A 173 -5.01 8.97 19.56
CA ASP A 173 -5.64 8.50 20.78
C ASP A 173 -6.15 7.05 20.63
N ASN A 174 -6.79 6.53 21.69
CA ASN A 174 -7.28 5.15 21.70
C ASN A 174 -8.42 4.88 20.68
N SER A 175 -9.06 5.93 20.16
CA SER A 175 -10.13 5.86 19.15
C SER A 175 -9.60 6.11 17.73
N GLY A 176 -8.30 6.41 17.58
CA GLY A 176 -7.67 6.66 16.29
C GLY A 176 -7.71 8.13 15.85
N ILE A 177 -8.10 9.05 16.74
CA ILE A 177 -8.09 10.50 16.44
C ILE A 177 -6.67 11.03 16.60
N PHE A 178 -6.17 11.73 15.58
CA PHE A 178 -4.81 12.26 15.59
C PHE A 178 -4.63 13.42 16.57
N ILE A 179 -3.64 13.30 17.44
CA ILE A 179 -3.28 14.31 18.43
C ILE A 179 -2.27 15.26 17.78
N LEU A 180 -2.74 16.38 17.24
CA LEU A 180 -1.90 17.33 16.48
C LEU A 180 -0.71 17.88 17.27
N ALA A 181 -0.82 17.97 18.60
CA ALA A 181 0.28 18.39 19.47
C ALA A 181 1.37 17.32 19.65
N ARG A 182 1.08 16.05 19.30
CA ARG A 182 2.00 14.91 19.37
C ARG A 182 2.38 14.44 17.96
N ARG A 183 2.75 15.41 17.12
CA ARG A 183 3.33 15.17 15.79
C ARG A 183 4.78 15.63 15.79
N GLY A 184 5.61 15.00 14.97
CA GLY A 184 7.00 15.36 14.86
C GLY A 184 7.63 14.80 13.60
N THR A 185 8.92 15.04 13.48
CA THR A 185 9.73 14.52 12.38
C THR A 185 11.07 14.07 12.93
N LEU A 186 11.58 12.95 12.45
CA LEU A 186 12.94 12.50 12.74
C LEU A 186 13.62 12.01 11.47
N GLN A 187 14.93 12.12 11.43
CA GLN A 187 15.73 11.50 10.38
C GLN A 187 16.04 10.07 10.80
N PHE A 188 15.66 9.10 9.97
CA PHE A 188 15.85 7.68 10.23
C PHE A 188 16.88 7.09 9.27
N ASP A 189 17.81 6.32 9.83
CA ASP A 189 18.88 5.66 9.09
C ASP A 189 18.63 4.14 9.10
N GLY A 190 18.56 3.54 7.91
CA GLY A 190 18.33 2.11 7.72
C GLY A 190 16.89 1.75 7.38
N ARG A 191 16.50 0.52 7.76
CA ARG A 191 15.21 -0.09 7.40
C ARG A 191 14.50 -0.80 8.55
N SER A 192 15.17 -1.05 9.66
CA SER A 192 14.64 -1.92 10.70
C SER A 192 13.40 -1.33 11.35
N LEU A 193 12.28 -2.05 11.26
CA LEU A 193 11.06 -1.67 11.95
C LEU A 193 11.28 -1.70 13.47
N HIS A 194 12.02 -2.68 13.97
CA HIS A 194 12.38 -2.78 15.38
C HIS A 194 13.11 -1.52 15.88
N PHE A 195 14.13 -1.04 15.16
CA PHE A 195 14.82 0.19 15.56
C PHE A 195 13.89 1.43 15.49
N LEU A 196 13.05 1.54 14.45
CA LEU A 196 12.10 2.64 14.34
C LEU A 196 11.09 2.67 15.51
N ILE A 197 10.61 1.50 15.96
CA ILE A 197 9.74 1.41 17.14
C ILE A 197 10.48 1.96 18.37
N GLY A 198 11.74 1.59 18.57
CA GLY A 198 12.54 2.11 19.69
C GLY A 198 12.73 3.62 19.65
N GLU A 199 13.06 4.18 18.48
CA GLU A 199 13.22 5.62 18.33
C GLU A 199 11.91 6.37 18.57
N LEU A 200 10.80 5.93 17.98
CA LEU A 200 9.50 6.60 18.17
C LEU A 200 8.95 6.43 19.59
N ALA A 201 9.23 5.32 20.27
CA ALA A 201 8.88 5.15 21.68
C ALA A 201 9.60 6.18 22.55
N ASN A 202 10.90 6.38 22.33
CA ASN A 202 11.69 7.38 23.06
C ASN A 202 11.22 8.81 22.76
N GLU A 203 11.01 9.15 21.48
CA GLU A 203 10.52 10.47 21.05
C GLU A 203 9.14 10.83 21.64
N LEU A 204 8.31 9.83 21.90
CA LEU A 204 6.95 10.01 22.43
C LEU A 204 6.84 9.81 23.95
N ASP A 205 7.95 9.50 24.65
CA ASP A 205 7.98 9.11 26.07
C ASP A 205 6.99 7.95 26.35
N ASP A 206 7.01 6.93 25.48
CA ASP A 206 6.17 5.74 25.55
C ASP A 206 7.04 4.47 25.60
N ASN A 207 6.42 3.32 25.87
CA ASN A 207 7.11 2.03 25.91
C ASN A 207 7.15 1.39 24.52
N PHE A 208 8.29 0.81 24.14
CA PHE A 208 8.47 0.01 22.93
C PHE A 208 7.32 -0.98 22.68
N ASN A 209 6.88 -1.70 23.72
CA ASN A 209 5.84 -2.72 23.61
C ASN A 209 4.40 -2.16 23.62
N ASN A 210 4.25 -0.85 23.82
CA ASN A 210 2.97 -0.17 23.95
C ASN A 210 2.62 0.65 22.70
N ILE A 211 3.45 0.62 21.66
CA ILE A 211 3.21 1.33 20.42
C ILE A 211 3.08 0.38 19.23
N THR A 212 2.13 0.68 18.35
CA THR A 212 1.96 0.02 17.06
C THR A 212 2.11 1.05 15.96
N LEU A 213 3.05 0.82 15.04
CA LEU A 213 3.32 1.73 13.93
C LEU A 213 2.50 1.35 12.71
N CYS A 214 1.90 2.36 12.07
CA CYS A 214 1.17 2.20 10.82
C CYS A 214 1.69 3.18 9.78
N ALA A 215 1.92 2.71 8.56
CA ALA A 215 2.16 3.57 7.41
C ALA A 215 0.86 4.25 6.98
N ARG A 216 0.95 5.49 6.50
CA ARG A 216 -0.17 6.20 5.88
C ARG A 216 0.27 6.90 4.60
N ALA A 217 -0.01 6.32 3.45
CA ALA A 217 0.40 6.91 2.17
C ALA A 217 -0.54 8.04 1.73
N GLY A 218 -0.22 9.27 2.14
CA GLY A 218 -0.99 10.47 1.82
C GLY A 218 -2.11 10.80 2.81
N PHE A 219 -2.65 12.03 2.72
CA PHE A 219 -3.60 12.56 3.68
C PHE A 219 -4.96 11.82 3.67
N LEU A 220 -5.35 11.19 2.57
CA LEU A 220 -6.57 10.38 2.50
C LEU A 220 -6.24 8.88 2.55
N GLY A 221 -4.96 8.53 2.66
CA GLY A 221 -4.51 7.15 2.79
C GLY A 221 -5.06 6.48 4.04
N ARG A 222 -5.39 5.19 3.91
CA ARG A 222 -5.76 4.35 5.05
C ARG A 222 -4.50 3.96 5.80
N VAL A 223 -4.62 3.84 7.11
CA VAL A 223 -3.53 3.35 7.94
C VAL A 223 -3.29 1.87 7.63
N THR A 224 -2.04 1.50 7.43
CA THR A 224 -1.62 0.12 7.15
C THR A 224 -0.61 -0.29 8.22
N PRO A 225 -0.85 -1.36 8.99
CA PRO A 225 0.06 -1.76 10.04
C PRO A 225 1.43 -2.14 9.47
N LEU A 226 2.50 -1.58 10.03
CA LEU A 226 3.86 -1.99 9.68
C LEU A 226 4.24 -3.24 10.46
N VAL A 227 4.52 -4.29 9.72
CA VAL A 227 4.86 -5.62 10.25
C VAL A 227 6.06 -6.22 9.52
N VAL A 228 6.69 -5.44 8.65
CA VAL A 228 7.92 -5.74 7.92
C VAL A 228 8.84 -4.53 8.00
N ASP A 229 10.12 -4.75 7.73
CA ASP A 229 11.10 -3.67 7.63
C ASP A 229 10.71 -2.67 6.54
N LEU A 230 11.14 -1.43 6.72
CA LEU A 230 10.82 -0.30 5.87
C LEU A 230 11.30 -0.53 4.42
N PRO A 231 10.66 0.12 3.42
CA PRO A 231 10.99 -0.06 2.00
C PRO A 231 12.44 0.32 1.68
N LEU A 232 12.95 -0.20 0.56
CA LEU A 232 14.22 0.18 -0.10
C LEU A 232 14.10 1.58 -0.75
N SER A 233 13.77 2.58 0.05
CA SER A 233 13.51 3.94 -0.41
C SER A 233 13.97 4.97 0.60
N GLU A 234 14.45 6.10 0.10
CA GLU A 234 14.77 7.30 0.87
C GLU A 234 13.61 8.30 0.91
N GLU A 235 12.48 7.97 0.29
CA GLU A 235 11.28 8.81 0.30
C GLU A 235 10.79 9.03 1.75
N THR A 236 10.30 10.25 2.01
CA THR A 236 9.70 10.60 3.30
C THR A 236 8.50 9.68 3.58
N MET A 237 8.44 9.13 4.79
CA MET A 237 7.38 8.21 5.19
C MET A 237 6.54 8.79 6.31
N ASP A 238 5.22 8.69 6.15
CA ASP A 238 4.23 9.11 7.15
C ASP A 238 3.83 7.94 8.03
N ILE A 239 4.07 8.07 9.33
CA ILE A 239 3.81 7.05 10.35
C ILE A 239 2.75 7.54 11.33
N VAL A 240 1.69 6.76 11.48
CA VAL A 240 0.73 6.92 12.57
C VAL A 240 1.13 5.97 13.69
N VAL A 241 1.28 6.52 14.90
CA VAL A 241 1.57 5.73 16.11
C VAL A 241 0.26 5.52 16.86
N LEU A 242 -0.10 4.26 17.10
CA LEU A 242 -1.25 3.86 17.91
C LEU A 242 -0.78 3.27 19.23
N THR A 243 -1.60 3.36 20.28
CA THR A 243 -1.38 2.59 21.51
C THR A 243 -1.71 1.12 21.24
N THR A 244 -0.81 0.20 21.54
CA THR A 244 -1.05 -1.24 21.39
C THR A 244 -2.24 -1.68 22.25
N GLY A 245 -3.16 -2.46 21.67
CA GLY A 245 -4.38 -2.90 22.35
C GLY A 245 -5.48 -1.84 22.49
N SER A 246 -5.29 -0.62 21.96
CA SER A 246 -6.37 0.37 21.85
C SER A 246 -7.45 -0.06 20.85
N ALA A 247 -8.63 0.57 20.90
CA ALA A 247 -9.72 0.27 19.96
C ALA A 247 -9.27 0.46 18.50
N ALA A 248 -8.57 1.57 18.20
CA ALA A 248 -8.01 1.79 16.87
C ALA A 248 -6.98 0.74 16.43
N ALA A 249 -6.14 0.26 17.35
CA ALA A 249 -5.18 -0.80 17.04
C ALA A 249 -5.87 -2.15 16.81
N MET A 250 -6.95 -2.45 17.53
CA MET A 250 -7.73 -3.69 17.37
C MET A 250 -8.54 -3.74 16.07
N GLU A 251 -8.78 -2.60 15.41
CA GLU A 251 -9.40 -2.53 14.09
C GLU A 251 -8.44 -2.84 12.94
N LEU A 252 -7.13 -2.90 13.20
CA LEU A 252 -6.13 -3.21 12.19
C LEU A 252 -6.33 -4.66 11.70
N GLN A 253 -6.36 -4.82 10.39
CA GLN A 253 -6.45 -6.13 9.75
C GLN A 253 -5.09 -6.51 9.17
N HIS A 254 -4.72 -7.78 9.34
CA HIS A 254 -3.50 -8.35 8.78
C HIS A 254 -3.87 -9.47 7.82
N PRO A 255 -3.32 -9.50 6.59
CA PRO A 255 -3.55 -10.62 5.69
C PRO A 255 -2.81 -11.86 6.20
N ASP A 256 -3.47 -13.02 6.19
CA ASP A 256 -2.78 -14.28 6.40
C ASP A 256 -2.10 -14.73 5.10
N ILE A 257 -0.87 -14.26 4.89
CA ILE A 257 -0.15 -14.48 3.62
C ILE A 257 0.18 -15.95 3.35
N ASP A 258 0.19 -16.78 4.39
CA ASP A 258 0.52 -18.20 4.29
C ASP A 258 -0.71 -19.07 4.01
N ALA A 259 -1.91 -18.49 4.05
CA ALA A 259 -3.15 -19.19 3.77
C ALA A 259 -3.17 -19.72 2.32
N ALA A 260 -3.58 -20.99 2.19
CA ALA A 260 -3.66 -21.72 0.91
C ALA A 260 -4.64 -21.05 -0.06
#